data_AF-A0A2P2IAB4-F1
#
_entry.id   AF-A0A2P2IAB4-F1
#
_cell.length_a   1.000
_cell.length_b   1.000
_cell.length_c   1.000
_cell.angle_alpha   90.00
_cell.angle_beta   90.00
_cell.angle_gamma   90.00
#
_symmetry.space_group_name_H-M   'P 1'
#
loop_
_entity.id
_entity.type
_entity.pdbx_description
1 polymer ?
#
loop_
_entity_poly.entity_id
_entity_poly.type
_entity_poly.pdbx_seq_one_letter_code
_entity_poly.pdbx_strand_id
1 'polypeptide(L)'
;ELKEERKKNLAEGVRLQQLLVASHQQLEKAKKNYEKSFRESEKAQDNFQRADADLNLSRAEVEKQRMNSSIKSQNCEDYKNEYANQLQKTNTIQNDHYRSAMPSVMRNFQELDMKRIKDIKNLIVKSTEIERSVYPILLKCLDGIVKAANSIDETADSEAVIEKYKSGFDPPADVPFDDLSCSKQNGGGGGSDSGGDSNSLPGHHNHTSTPTGHGYPAHRSDTVKGTLSANRFRKRANLFTGIFGSNK
;
A
#
# COMPACT_ATOMS: atom_id res chain seq x y z
N GLU A 1 -11.33 -7.75 3.27
CA GLU A 1 -11.73 -8.92 2.47
C GLU A 1 -10.63 -9.99 2.38
N LEU A 2 -9.56 -9.82 1.59
CA LEU A 2 -8.51 -10.86 1.40
C LEU A 2 -7.89 -11.40 2.71
N LYS A 3 -7.71 -10.56 3.74
CA LYS A 3 -7.21 -10.99 5.06
C LYS A 3 -8.17 -11.95 5.77
N GLU A 4 -9.47 -11.67 5.72
CA GLU A 4 -10.50 -12.49 6.35
C GLU A 4 -10.67 -13.81 5.60
N GLU A 5 -10.65 -13.77 4.27
CA GLU A 5 -10.69 -14.97 3.43
C GLU A 5 -9.49 -15.89 3.69
N ARG A 6 -8.29 -15.31 3.82
CA ARG A 6 -7.08 -16.06 4.22
C ARG A 6 -7.26 -16.72 5.58
N LYS A 7 -7.83 -16.01 6.56
CA LYS A 7 -8.08 -16.54 7.91
C LYS A 7 -9.07 -17.70 7.87
N LYS A 8 -10.13 -17.60 7.07
CA LYS A 8 -11.11 -18.67 6.85
C LYS A 8 -10.46 -19.92 6.25
N ASN A 9 -9.65 -19.77 5.19
CA ASN A 9 -8.96 -20.90 4.56
C ASN A 9 -7.96 -21.58 5.51
N LEU A 10 -7.26 -20.80 6.36
CA LEU A 10 -6.37 -21.34 7.39
C LEU A 10 -7.14 -22.13 8.46
N ALA A 11 -8.24 -21.57 8.95
CA ALA A 11 -9.07 -22.24 9.95
C ALA A 11 -9.63 -23.57 9.42
N GLU A 12 -10.04 -23.58 8.15
CA GLU A 12 -10.52 -24.81 7.50
C GLU A 12 -9.42 -25.86 7.37
N GLY A 13 -8.21 -25.48 6.95
CA GLY A 13 -7.07 -26.39 6.90
C GLY A 13 -6.74 -27.00 8.27
N VAL A 14 -6.76 -26.19 9.33
CA VAL A 14 -6.55 -26.67 10.71
C VAL A 14 -7.66 -27.64 11.12
N ARG A 15 -8.92 -27.32 10.82
CA ARG A 15 -10.07 -28.18 11.14
C ARG A 15 -9.96 -29.56 10.46
N LEU A 16 -9.60 -29.58 9.17
CA LEU A 16 -9.40 -30.81 8.41
C LEU A 16 -8.24 -31.65 8.95
N GLN A 17 -7.14 -31.02 9.36
CA GLN A 17 -6.01 -31.70 9.99
C GLN A 17 -6.40 -32.31 11.34
N GLN A 18 -7.12 -31.57 12.17
CA GLN A 18 -7.59 -32.05 13.48
C GLN A 18 -8.54 -33.24 13.33
N LEU A 19 -9.42 -33.21 12.33
CA LEU A 19 -10.31 -34.34 12.03
C LEU A 19 -9.51 -35.62 11.69
N LEU A 20 -8.50 -35.50 10.84
CA LEU A 20 -7.64 -36.64 10.47
C LEU A 20 -6.87 -37.18 11.68
N VAL A 21 -6.25 -36.30 12.47
CA VAL A 21 -5.51 -36.68 13.68
C VAL A 21 -6.41 -37.38 14.69
N ALA A 22 -7.62 -36.86 14.94
CA ALA A 22 -8.58 -37.47 15.85
C ALA A 22 -9.02 -38.86 15.37
N SER A 23 -9.20 -39.06 14.05
CA SER A 23 -9.52 -40.37 13.48
C SER A 23 -8.38 -41.38 13.69
N HIS A 24 -7.13 -40.96 13.44
CA HIS A 24 -5.97 -41.83 13.72
C HIS A 24 -5.84 -42.20 15.19
N GLN A 25 -6.10 -41.27 16.11
CA GLN A 25 -6.09 -41.57 17.54
C GLN A 25 -7.16 -42.60 17.93
N GLN A 26 -8.36 -42.52 17.35
CA GLN A 26 -9.42 -43.51 17.57
C GLN A 26 -9.02 -44.88 17.01
N LEU A 27 -8.42 -44.92 15.82
CA LEU A 27 -7.91 -46.14 15.21
C LEU A 27 -6.85 -46.82 16.08
N GLU A 28 -5.86 -46.07 16.55
CA GLU A 28 -4.80 -46.60 17.41
C GLU A 28 -5.34 -47.13 18.74
N LYS A 29 -6.34 -46.45 19.32
CA LYS A 29 -7.02 -46.92 20.52
C LYS A 29 -7.78 -48.23 20.27
N ALA A 30 -8.54 -48.32 19.18
CA ALA A 30 -9.28 -49.53 18.83
C ALA A 30 -8.34 -50.71 18.56
N LYS A 31 -7.23 -50.47 17.84
CA LYS A 31 -6.19 -51.46 17.60
C LYS A 31 -5.58 -52.00 18.90
N LYS A 32 -5.19 -51.11 19.82
CA LYS A 32 -4.63 -51.50 21.13
C LYS A 32 -5.62 -52.32 21.97
N ASN A 33 -6.90 -51.96 21.94
CA ASN A 33 -7.94 -52.70 22.64
C ASN A 33 -8.11 -54.11 22.06
N TYR A 34 -8.10 -54.24 20.74
CA TYR A 34 -8.15 -55.54 20.06
C TYR A 34 -6.91 -56.40 20.36
N GLU A 35 -5.71 -55.83 20.28
CA GLU A 35 -4.48 -56.56 20.63
C GLU A 35 -4.49 -57.08 22.07
N LYS A 36 -5.04 -56.27 23.00
CA LYS A 36 -5.20 -56.67 24.39
C LYS A 36 -6.24 -57.79 24.55
N SER A 37 -7.43 -57.63 23.97
CA SER A 37 -8.51 -58.64 24.10
C SER A 37 -8.15 -59.96 23.43
N PHE A 38 -7.38 -59.91 22.33
CA PHE A 38 -6.85 -61.10 21.67
C PHE A 38 -5.95 -61.91 22.60
N ARG A 39 -4.96 -61.27 23.25
CA ARG A 39 -4.07 -61.95 24.22
C ARG A 39 -4.85 -62.52 25.41
N GLU A 40 -5.86 -61.80 25.89
CA GLU A 40 -6.72 -62.29 26.98
C GLU A 40 -7.56 -63.49 26.55
N SER A 41 -8.04 -63.51 25.30
CA SER A 41 -8.77 -64.64 24.72
C SER A 41 -7.88 -65.87 24.56
N GLU A 42 -6.68 -65.71 24.00
CA GLU A 42 -5.71 -66.81 23.87
C GLU A 42 -5.35 -67.42 25.23
N LYS A 43 -5.10 -66.57 26.23
CA LYS A 43 -4.82 -67.02 27.60
C LYS A 43 -6.00 -67.76 28.23
N ALA A 44 -7.23 -67.28 28.04
CA ALA A 44 -8.42 -67.95 28.56
C ALA A 44 -8.67 -69.31 27.87
N GLN A 45 -8.36 -69.40 26.57
CA GLN A 45 -8.48 -70.63 25.80
C GLN A 45 -7.44 -71.68 26.24
N ASP A 46 -6.17 -71.29 26.43
CA ASP A 46 -5.13 -72.19 26.96
C ASP A 46 -5.47 -72.67 28.39
N ASN A 47 -5.96 -71.78 29.25
CA ASN A 47 -6.43 -72.17 30.59
C ASN A 47 -7.58 -73.17 30.56
N PHE A 48 -8.54 -73.00 29.64
CA PHE A 48 -9.63 -73.95 29.46
C PHE A 48 -9.11 -75.31 28.97
N GLN A 49 -8.21 -75.34 27.99
CA GLN A 49 -7.62 -76.59 27.47
C GLN A 49 -6.84 -77.36 28.56
N ARG A 50 -6.07 -76.65 29.39
CA ARG A 50 -5.37 -77.27 30.53
C ARG A 50 -6.34 -77.81 31.57
N ALA A 51 -7.41 -77.09 31.88
CA ALA A 51 -8.42 -77.52 32.85
C ALA A 51 -9.22 -78.74 32.34
N ASP A 52 -9.55 -78.78 31.06
CA ASP A 52 -10.28 -79.90 30.42
C ASP A 52 -9.44 -81.19 30.37
N ALA A 53 -8.10 -81.05 30.28
CA ALA A 53 -7.16 -82.17 30.28
C ALA A 53 -6.78 -82.68 31.69
N ASP A 54 -7.12 -81.96 32.76
CA ASP A 54 -6.77 -82.33 34.13
C ASP A 54 -7.83 -83.24 34.76
N LEU A 55 -7.47 -84.50 34.98
CA LEU A 55 -8.34 -85.51 35.57
C LEU A 55 -8.68 -85.24 37.05
N ASN A 56 -7.98 -84.31 37.71
CA ASN A 56 -8.19 -83.98 39.11
C ASN A 56 -9.16 -82.80 39.32
N LEU A 57 -9.54 -82.09 38.25
CA LEU A 57 -10.45 -80.95 38.30
C LEU A 57 -11.91 -81.39 38.30
N SER A 58 -12.75 -80.66 39.05
CA SER A 58 -14.19 -80.88 39.05
C SER A 58 -14.83 -80.50 37.72
N ARG A 59 -15.87 -81.23 37.30
CA ARG A 59 -16.70 -80.87 36.13
C ARG A 59 -17.23 -79.43 36.20
N ALA A 60 -17.56 -78.96 37.40
CA ALA A 60 -18.02 -77.58 37.60
C ALA A 60 -16.91 -76.55 37.35
N GLU A 61 -15.66 -76.88 37.69
CA GLU A 61 -14.50 -76.00 37.48
C GLU A 61 -14.10 -75.96 36.01
N VAL A 62 -14.15 -77.09 35.30
CA VAL A 62 -13.94 -77.15 33.84
C VAL A 62 -15.00 -76.32 33.10
N GLU A 63 -16.28 -76.46 33.46
CA GLU A 63 -17.36 -75.70 32.82
C GLU A 63 -17.23 -74.18 33.10
N LYS A 64 -16.77 -73.79 34.30
CA LYS A 64 -16.44 -72.39 34.61
C LYS A 64 -15.36 -71.84 33.69
N GLN A 65 -14.30 -72.61 33.42
CA GLN A 65 -13.24 -72.17 32.49
C GLN A 65 -13.72 -72.12 31.05
N ARG A 66 -14.59 -73.06 30.63
CA ARG A 66 -15.25 -73.03 29.31
C ARG A 66 -16.05 -71.74 29.12
N MET A 67 -16.90 -71.40 30.09
CA MET A 67 -17.70 -70.17 30.05
C MET A 67 -16.80 -68.92 29.98
N ASN A 68 -15.73 -68.87 30.78
CA ASN A 68 -14.77 -67.77 30.75
C ASN A 68 -14.05 -67.64 29.39
N SER A 69 -13.62 -68.76 28.79
CA SER A 69 -13.02 -68.76 27.45
C SER A 69 -14.01 -68.23 26.40
N SER A 70 -15.25 -68.73 26.42
CA SER A 70 -16.32 -68.28 25.50
C SER A 70 -16.57 -66.77 25.61
N ILE A 71 -16.67 -66.23 26.83
CA ILE A 71 -16.85 -64.79 27.07
C ILE A 71 -15.66 -63.98 26.54
N LYS A 72 -14.42 -64.44 26.77
CA LYS A 72 -13.21 -63.74 26.28
C LYS A 72 -13.10 -63.79 24.76
N SER A 73 -13.50 -64.90 24.14
CA SER A 73 -13.59 -65.04 22.69
C SER A 73 -14.61 -64.06 22.09
N GLN A 74 -15.81 -63.94 22.67
CA GLN A 74 -16.82 -63.01 22.19
C GLN A 74 -16.34 -61.55 22.29
N ASN A 75 -15.77 -61.16 23.43
CA ASN A 75 -15.20 -59.82 23.61
C ASN A 75 -14.09 -59.52 22.59
N CYS A 76 -13.26 -60.51 22.26
CA CYS A 76 -12.22 -60.37 21.24
C CYS A 76 -12.82 -60.06 19.87
N GLU A 77 -13.87 -60.78 19.45
CA GLU A 77 -14.56 -60.52 18.18
C GLU A 77 -15.25 -59.15 18.17
N ASP A 78 -15.83 -58.70 19.28
CA ASP A 78 -16.42 -57.36 19.37
C ASP A 78 -15.35 -56.25 19.16
N TYR A 79 -14.18 -56.38 19.79
CA TYR A 79 -13.08 -55.42 19.61
C TYR A 79 -12.44 -55.49 18.21
N LYS A 80 -12.41 -56.67 17.60
CA LYS A 80 -11.96 -56.86 16.20
C LYS A 80 -12.87 -56.13 15.23
N ASN A 81 -14.19 -56.25 15.41
CA ASN A 81 -15.18 -55.54 14.62
C ASN A 81 -15.07 -54.01 14.79
N GLU A 82 -14.90 -53.53 16.02
CA GLU A 82 -14.66 -52.11 16.27
C GLU A 82 -13.37 -51.61 15.60
N TYR A 83 -12.27 -52.37 15.69
CA TYR A 83 -11.03 -52.04 14.99
C TYR A 83 -11.20 -51.97 13.47
N ALA A 84 -11.89 -52.95 12.87
CA ALA A 84 -12.17 -52.97 11.44
C ALA A 84 -13.01 -51.75 11.01
N ASN A 85 -14.04 -51.39 11.79
CA ASN A 85 -14.87 -50.21 11.54
C ASN A 85 -14.05 -48.91 11.60
N GLN A 86 -13.22 -48.73 12.64
CA GLN A 86 -12.37 -47.54 12.75
C GLN A 86 -11.31 -47.47 11.65
N LEU A 87 -10.81 -48.61 11.17
CA LEU A 87 -9.86 -48.69 10.08
C LEU A 87 -10.49 -48.22 8.77
N GLN A 88 -11.68 -48.73 8.43
CA GLN A 88 -12.40 -48.30 7.22
C GLN A 88 -12.72 -46.80 7.28
N LYS A 89 -13.23 -46.33 8.42
CA LYS A 89 -13.55 -44.90 8.65
C LYS A 89 -12.32 -44.01 8.50
N THR A 90 -11.21 -44.37 9.15
CA THR A 90 -9.96 -43.59 9.08
C THR A 90 -9.38 -43.58 7.67
N ASN A 91 -9.39 -44.71 6.96
CA ASN A 91 -8.96 -44.76 5.57
C ASN A 91 -9.81 -43.87 4.66
N THR A 92 -11.12 -43.81 4.90
CA THR A 92 -12.04 -42.94 4.15
C THR A 92 -11.70 -41.47 4.38
N ILE A 93 -11.56 -41.07 5.65
CA ILE A 93 -11.19 -39.70 6.04
C ILE A 93 -9.82 -39.32 5.49
N GLN A 94 -8.83 -40.21 5.60
CA GLN A 94 -7.48 -39.99 5.08
C GLN A 94 -7.48 -39.81 3.56
N ASN A 95 -8.23 -40.66 2.84
CA ASN A 95 -8.34 -40.58 1.40
C ASN A 95 -8.98 -39.26 0.96
N ASP A 96 -10.10 -38.86 1.57
CA ASP A 96 -10.76 -37.59 1.29
C ASP A 96 -9.87 -36.39 1.64
N HIS A 97 -9.19 -36.43 2.80
CA HIS A 97 -8.28 -35.39 3.25
C HIS A 97 -7.20 -35.06 2.20
N TYR A 98 -6.51 -36.08 1.70
CA TYR A 98 -5.40 -35.88 0.76
C TYR A 98 -5.83 -35.76 -0.70
N ARG A 99 -6.91 -36.41 -1.12
CA ARG A 99 -7.34 -36.39 -2.54
C ARG A 99 -8.27 -35.23 -2.87
N SER A 100 -9.00 -34.70 -1.90
CA SER A 100 -10.07 -33.74 -2.15
C SER A 100 -9.98 -32.52 -1.23
N ALA A 101 -10.10 -32.71 0.08
CA ALA A 101 -10.31 -31.62 1.02
C ALA A 101 -9.12 -30.65 1.10
N MET A 102 -7.89 -31.16 1.33
CA MET A 102 -6.69 -30.31 1.38
C MET A 102 -6.34 -29.69 0.02
N PRO A 103 -6.38 -30.42 -1.11
CA PRO A 103 -6.25 -29.80 -2.43
C PRO A 103 -7.25 -28.67 -2.68
N SER A 104 -8.49 -28.78 -2.16
CA SER A 104 -9.47 -27.70 -2.25
C SER A 104 -9.03 -26.46 -1.45
N VAL A 105 -8.54 -26.63 -0.22
CA VAL A 105 -8.01 -25.51 0.57
C VAL A 105 -6.81 -24.85 -0.12
N MET A 106 -5.92 -25.65 -0.73
CA MET A 106 -4.78 -25.12 -1.49
C MET A 106 -5.21 -24.33 -2.73
N ARG A 107 -6.23 -24.80 -3.46
CA ARG A 107 -6.83 -24.05 -4.57
C ARG A 107 -7.38 -22.71 -4.12
N ASN A 108 -8.09 -22.66 -3.00
CA ASN A 108 -8.60 -21.40 -2.44
C ASN A 108 -7.46 -20.42 -2.09
N PHE A 109 -6.33 -20.91 -1.56
CA PHE A 109 -5.16 -20.06 -1.33
C PHE A 109 -4.54 -19.55 -2.62
N GLN A 110 -4.46 -20.39 -3.64
CA GLN A 110 -3.94 -20.02 -4.95
C GLN A 110 -4.81 -18.93 -5.60
N GLU A 111 -6.12 -19.08 -5.57
CA GLU A 111 -7.07 -18.08 -6.10
C GLU A 111 -6.95 -16.73 -5.37
N LEU A 112 -6.85 -16.77 -4.03
CA LEU A 112 -6.65 -15.58 -3.22
C LEU A 112 -5.33 -14.87 -3.58
N ASP A 113 -4.24 -15.61 -3.73
CA ASP A 113 -2.93 -15.04 -4.09
C ASP A 113 -2.94 -14.47 -5.51
N MET A 114 -3.58 -15.16 -6.46
CA MET A 114 -3.79 -14.68 -7.83
C MET A 114 -4.59 -13.37 -7.86
N LYS A 115 -5.67 -13.27 -7.07
CA LYS A 115 -6.45 -12.02 -6.92
C LYS A 115 -5.57 -10.89 -6.41
N ARG A 116 -4.80 -11.13 -5.32
CA ARG A 116 -3.87 -10.15 -4.77
C ARG A 116 -2.83 -9.68 -5.80
N ILE A 117 -2.22 -10.61 -6.54
CA ILE A 117 -1.21 -10.30 -7.55
C ILE A 117 -1.81 -9.43 -8.66
N LYS A 118 -3.01 -9.79 -9.13
CA LYS A 118 -3.74 -9.02 -10.15
C LYS A 118 -4.05 -7.60 -9.67
N ASP A 119 -4.50 -7.44 -8.43
CA ASP A 119 -4.82 -6.14 -7.85
C ASP A 119 -3.58 -5.24 -7.73
N ILE A 120 -2.44 -5.80 -7.30
CA ILE A 120 -1.17 -5.07 -7.23
C ILE A 120 -0.71 -4.65 -8.63
N LYS A 121 -0.78 -5.54 -9.62
CA LYS A 121 -0.46 -5.20 -11.02
C LYS A 121 -1.33 -4.03 -11.49
N ASN A 122 -2.64 -4.12 -11.27
CA ASN A 122 -3.58 -3.08 -11.68
C ASN A 122 -3.30 -1.75 -10.98
N LEU A 123 -2.94 -1.78 -9.69
CA LEU A 123 -2.55 -0.59 -8.94
C LEU A 123 -1.34 0.09 -9.59
N ILE A 124 -0.27 -0.65 -9.87
CA ILE A 124 0.95 -0.10 -10.46
C ILE A 124 0.68 0.54 -11.83
N VAL A 125 -0.09 -0.15 -12.68
CA VAL A 125 -0.46 0.36 -14.01
C VAL A 125 -1.27 1.65 -13.87
N LYS A 126 -2.35 1.63 -13.08
CA LYS A 126 -3.22 2.80 -12.90
C LYS A 126 -2.48 3.99 -12.28
N SER A 127 -1.63 3.75 -11.28
CA SER A 127 -0.80 4.81 -10.69
C SER A 127 0.08 5.46 -11.76
N THR A 128 0.69 4.67 -12.63
CA THR A 128 1.53 5.21 -13.73
C THR A 128 0.70 5.98 -14.76
N GLU A 129 -0.50 5.49 -15.09
CA GLU A 129 -1.42 6.18 -16.01
C GLU A 129 -1.88 7.53 -15.45
N ILE A 130 -2.16 7.61 -14.15
CA ILE A 130 -2.51 8.86 -13.47
C ILE A 130 -1.34 9.85 -13.56
N GLU A 131 -0.12 9.43 -13.27
CA GLU A 131 1.07 10.29 -13.40
C GLU A 131 1.24 10.82 -14.84
N ARG A 132 1.08 9.94 -15.84
CA ARG A 132 1.14 10.33 -17.26
C ARG A 132 0.05 11.32 -17.66
N SER A 133 -1.13 11.22 -17.05
CA SER A 133 -2.27 12.10 -17.38
C SER A 133 -2.02 13.57 -17.05
N VAL A 134 -1.05 13.88 -16.18
CA VAL A 134 -0.67 15.25 -15.80
C VAL A 134 0.26 15.89 -16.84
N TYR A 135 0.99 15.11 -17.63
CA TYR A 135 1.97 15.64 -18.58
C TYR A 135 1.43 16.66 -19.58
N PRO A 136 0.23 16.52 -20.19
CA PRO A 136 -0.31 17.54 -21.08
C PRO A 136 -0.51 18.90 -20.39
N ILE A 137 -0.90 18.89 -19.10
CA ILE A 137 -1.08 20.11 -18.31
C ILE A 137 0.28 20.74 -18.04
N LEU A 138 1.25 19.92 -17.60
CA LEU A 138 2.63 20.38 -17.36
C LEU A 138 3.23 21.00 -18.62
N LEU A 139 3.09 20.34 -19.77
CA LEU A 139 3.55 20.85 -21.07
C LEU A 139 2.88 22.19 -21.40
N LYS A 140 1.56 22.29 -21.24
CA LYS A 140 0.84 23.55 -21.47
C LYS A 140 1.32 24.69 -20.56
N CYS A 141 1.65 24.39 -19.30
CA CYS A 141 2.24 25.38 -18.39
C CYS A 141 3.62 25.84 -18.87
N LEU A 142 4.48 24.90 -19.27
CA LEU A 142 5.82 25.21 -19.80
C LEU A 142 5.73 26.03 -21.10
N ASP A 143 4.85 25.66 -22.03
CA ASP A 143 4.59 26.42 -23.25
C ASP A 143 4.11 27.84 -22.95
N GLY A 144 3.26 27.99 -21.93
CA GLY A 144 2.80 29.30 -21.45
C GLY A 144 3.94 30.19 -20.93
N ILE A 145 4.91 29.62 -20.21
CA ILE A 145 6.10 30.34 -19.74
C ILE A 145 6.95 30.81 -20.92
N VAL A 146 7.22 29.93 -21.88
CA VAL A 146 7.99 30.28 -23.09
C VAL A 146 7.28 31.36 -23.89
N LYS A 147 5.96 31.26 -24.06
CA LYS A 147 5.16 32.28 -24.75
C LYS A 147 5.24 33.65 -24.06
N ALA A 148 5.15 33.69 -22.73
CA ALA A 148 5.25 34.93 -21.97
C ALA A 148 6.66 35.54 -22.07
N ALA A 149 7.71 34.72 -22.03
CA ALA A 149 9.07 35.18 -22.23
C ALA A 149 9.28 35.76 -23.64
N ASN A 150 8.74 35.11 -24.67
CA ASN A 150 8.82 35.57 -26.06
C ASN A 150 7.94 36.80 -26.36
N SER A 151 7.04 37.19 -25.45
CA SER A 151 6.24 38.42 -25.59
C SER A 151 6.92 39.67 -25.04
N ILE A 152 8.12 39.52 -24.46
CA ILE A 152 8.96 40.66 -24.07
C ILE A 152 9.46 41.33 -25.35
N ASP A 153 9.26 42.64 -25.47
CA ASP A 153 9.70 43.45 -26.60
C ASP A 153 10.50 44.64 -26.07
N GLU A 154 11.82 44.58 -26.23
CA GLU A 154 12.73 45.61 -25.74
C GLU A 154 12.48 47.00 -26.36
N THR A 155 11.96 47.06 -27.59
CA THR A 155 11.75 48.33 -28.29
C THR A 155 10.49 49.00 -27.77
N ALA A 156 9.39 48.24 -27.72
CA ALA A 156 8.11 48.73 -27.17
C ALA A 156 8.26 49.18 -25.71
N ASP A 157 8.98 48.41 -24.88
CA ASP A 157 9.23 48.76 -23.48
C ASP A 157 10.08 50.05 -23.36
N SER A 158 11.08 50.23 -24.22
CA SER A 158 11.93 51.42 -24.24
C SER A 158 11.16 52.67 -24.69
N GLU A 159 10.31 52.54 -25.70
CA GLU A 159 9.43 53.61 -26.17
C GLU A 159 8.44 54.05 -25.09
N ALA A 160 7.84 53.10 -24.35
CA ALA A 160 6.95 53.41 -23.24
C ALA A 160 7.65 54.23 -22.15
N VAL A 161 8.95 53.99 -21.90
CA VAL A 161 9.77 54.82 -20.99
C VAL A 161 9.93 56.23 -21.56
N ILE A 162 10.33 56.36 -22.82
CA ILE A 162 10.51 57.69 -23.45
C ILE A 162 9.19 58.46 -23.43
N GLU A 163 8.06 57.84 -23.80
CA GLU A 163 6.76 58.50 -23.81
C GLU A 163 6.37 59.02 -22.43
N LYS A 164 6.64 58.23 -21.38
CA LYS A 164 6.34 58.58 -20.00
C LYS A 164 7.22 59.70 -19.44
N TYR A 165 8.48 59.80 -19.88
CA TYR A 165 9.48 60.70 -19.27
C TYR A 165 10.02 61.79 -20.21
N LYS A 166 9.65 61.81 -21.49
CA LYS A 166 10.03 62.89 -22.40
C LYS A 166 9.55 64.22 -21.83
N SER A 167 10.47 65.18 -21.74
CA SER A 167 10.19 66.48 -21.14
C SER A 167 9.39 67.40 -22.06
N GLY A 168 9.38 67.11 -23.36
CA GLY A 168 8.74 67.94 -24.39
C GLY A 168 9.47 69.26 -24.65
N PHE A 169 10.60 69.51 -23.99
CA PHE A 169 11.41 70.70 -24.22
C PHE A 169 12.40 70.47 -25.35
N ASP A 170 12.53 71.47 -26.21
CA ASP A 170 13.63 71.53 -27.17
C ASP A 170 14.95 71.83 -26.44
N PRO A 171 16.08 71.28 -26.92
CA PRO A 171 17.39 71.68 -26.44
C PRO A 171 17.57 73.21 -26.57
N PRO A 172 18.21 73.87 -25.58
CA PRO A 172 18.43 75.30 -25.65
C PRO A 172 19.25 75.66 -26.89
N ALA A 173 18.81 76.69 -27.61
CA ALA A 173 19.52 77.24 -28.75
C ALA A 173 20.86 77.86 -28.31
N ASP A 174 21.77 78.01 -29.27
CA ASP A 174 23.03 78.71 -29.04
C ASP A 174 22.76 80.11 -28.49
N VAL A 175 23.51 80.49 -27.46
CA VAL A 175 23.38 81.79 -26.82
C VAL A 175 23.81 82.87 -27.81
N PRO A 176 22.93 83.81 -28.19
CA PRO A 176 23.26 84.83 -29.19
C PRO A 176 24.32 85.81 -28.65
N PHE A 177 25.10 86.39 -29.56
CA PHE A 177 26.05 87.44 -29.23
C PHE A 177 25.31 88.78 -29.05
N ASP A 178 25.48 89.40 -27.87
CA ASP A 178 24.94 90.72 -27.58
C ASP A 178 25.84 91.83 -28.14
N ASP A 179 25.53 92.31 -29.34
CA ASP A 179 26.22 93.44 -29.95
C ASP A 179 25.75 94.78 -29.36
N LEU A 180 26.51 95.31 -28.41
CA LEU A 180 26.25 96.59 -27.75
C LEU A 180 26.52 97.82 -28.65
N SER A 181 26.96 97.65 -29.90
CA SER A 181 27.37 98.76 -30.77
C SER A 181 26.21 99.50 -31.49
N CYS A 182 24.98 98.95 -31.48
CA CYS A 182 23.81 99.53 -32.20
C CYS A 182 22.81 100.34 -31.36
N SER A 183 23.01 100.56 -30.06
CA SER A 183 22.02 101.28 -29.21
C SER A 183 21.98 102.81 -29.35
N LYS A 184 22.49 103.42 -30.44
CA LYS A 184 22.44 104.89 -30.63
C LYS A 184 22.24 105.33 -32.08
N GLN A 185 21.02 105.20 -32.61
CA GLN A 185 20.37 106.02 -33.67
C GLN A 185 18.99 105.37 -33.92
N ASN A 186 17.82 105.96 -33.71
CA ASN A 186 17.39 107.34 -33.88
C ASN A 186 16.28 107.68 -32.87
N GLY A 187 16.44 108.80 -32.16
CA GLY A 187 15.29 109.65 -31.86
C GLY A 187 14.94 110.46 -33.10
N GLY A 188 13.67 110.45 -33.52
CA GLY A 188 13.12 111.44 -34.44
C GLY A 188 12.22 110.90 -35.55
N GLY A 189 10.92 110.85 -35.26
CA GLY A 189 9.89 111.36 -36.18
C GLY A 189 9.13 110.39 -37.10
N GLY A 190 7.87 110.10 -36.74
CA GLY A 190 6.73 110.29 -37.64
C GLY A 190 5.95 109.08 -38.16
N GLY A 191 4.80 108.80 -37.52
CA GLY A 191 3.52 108.60 -38.23
C GLY A 191 2.95 107.18 -38.39
N SER A 192 1.92 106.89 -37.57
CA SER A 192 0.67 106.16 -37.89
C SER A 192 0.78 104.66 -38.26
N ASP A 193 -0.02 103.71 -37.78
CA ASP A 193 -1.28 103.66 -37.02
C ASP A 193 -1.46 102.19 -36.56
N SER A 194 -2.29 102.01 -35.52
CA SER A 194 -3.10 100.82 -35.25
C SER A 194 -2.47 99.57 -34.64
N GLY A 195 -2.65 99.47 -33.32
CA GLY A 195 -3.61 98.49 -32.81
C GLY A 195 -3.05 97.34 -31.96
N GLY A 196 -3.42 97.34 -30.67
CA GLY A 196 -3.62 96.09 -29.93
C GLY A 196 -2.85 95.94 -28.63
N ASP A 197 -3.33 96.63 -27.60
CA ASP A 197 -3.34 96.26 -26.18
C ASP A 197 -3.37 94.72 -25.95
N SER A 198 -2.85 94.10 -24.90
CA SER A 198 -2.27 94.52 -23.63
C SER A 198 -1.70 93.25 -22.99
N ASN A 199 -0.46 93.29 -22.50
CA ASN A 199 0.08 92.25 -21.64
C ASN A 199 -0.05 92.71 -20.19
N SER A 200 -0.92 92.06 -19.42
CA SER A 200 -1.00 92.21 -17.97
C SER A 200 -0.76 90.84 -17.32
N LEU A 201 0.49 90.60 -16.90
CA LEU A 201 0.80 89.77 -15.73
C LEU A 201 0.26 90.50 -14.48
N PRO A 202 -0.13 89.82 -13.38
CA PRO A 202 0.86 89.12 -12.54
C PRO A 202 0.35 87.95 -11.65
N GLY A 203 1.29 87.28 -10.96
CA GLY A 203 1.03 86.65 -9.64
C GLY A 203 1.24 85.13 -9.61
N HIS A 204 2.43 84.59 -9.29
CA HIS A 204 2.98 84.30 -7.95
C HIS A 204 2.12 83.38 -7.07
N HIS A 205 2.51 82.10 -6.92
CA HIS A 205 2.74 81.32 -5.67
C HIS A 205 2.74 79.82 -6.01
N ASN A 206 3.86 79.09 -6.02
CA ASN A 206 4.65 78.53 -4.91
C ASN A 206 4.02 77.27 -4.26
N HIS A 207 4.90 76.29 -3.92
CA HIS A 207 4.70 75.22 -2.93
C HIS A 207 3.85 73.97 -3.34
N THR A 208 4.23 72.70 -3.13
CA THR A 208 5.39 72.03 -2.49
C THR A 208 5.35 70.51 -2.80
N SER A 209 6.51 69.85 -2.65
CA SER A 209 6.73 68.53 -1.99
C SER A 209 6.32 67.20 -2.66
N THR A 210 7.34 66.54 -3.24
CA THR A 210 7.87 65.17 -2.96
C THR A 210 7.59 64.58 -1.55
N PRO A 211 7.97 63.32 -1.20
CA PRO A 211 8.16 62.03 -1.93
C PRO A 211 7.69 60.80 -1.07
N THR A 212 8.26 59.60 -1.33
CA THR A 212 8.37 58.35 -0.53
C THR A 212 7.53 57.17 -1.06
N GLY A 213 8.01 55.93 -1.13
CA GLY A 213 9.26 55.34 -0.67
C GLY A 213 9.28 53.83 -0.96
N HIS A 214 10.47 53.26 -0.77
CA HIS A 214 10.87 51.87 -0.98
C HIS A 214 9.97 50.76 -0.40
N GLY A 215 10.02 49.59 -1.04
CA GLY A 215 9.65 48.31 -0.42
C GLY A 215 9.93 47.10 -1.32
N TYR A 216 11.14 46.54 -1.23
CA TYR A 216 11.38 45.14 -1.58
C TYR A 216 10.87 44.23 -0.45
N PRO A 217 10.46 42.99 -0.73
CA PRO A 217 10.60 41.91 0.24
C PRO A 217 11.68 40.91 -0.16
N ALA A 218 12.36 40.43 0.88
CA ALA A 218 13.52 39.57 0.88
C ALA A 218 13.21 38.08 0.69
N HIS A 219 14.26 37.39 0.24
CA HIS A 219 14.43 35.94 0.22
C HIS A 219 14.27 35.33 1.64
N ARG A 220 13.46 34.28 1.79
CA ARG A 220 13.60 33.31 2.89
C ARG A 220 13.37 31.88 2.39
N SER A 221 14.41 31.09 2.61
CA SER A 221 14.55 29.66 2.37
C SER A 221 13.97 28.84 3.52
N ASP A 222 13.11 27.87 3.22
CA ASP A 222 12.88 26.71 4.10
C ASP A 222 12.82 25.43 3.26
N THR A 223 13.97 24.76 3.19
CA THR A 223 14.09 23.41 2.62
C THR A 223 13.90 22.41 3.75
N VAL A 224 12.77 21.72 3.79
CA VAL A 224 12.56 20.61 4.73
C VAL A 224 13.29 19.37 4.20
N LYS A 225 14.52 19.16 4.66
CA LYS A 225 15.22 17.88 4.57
C LYS A 225 14.81 17.02 5.76
N GLY A 226 14.03 15.98 5.52
CA GLY A 226 13.72 14.92 6.48
C GLY A 226 14.42 13.62 6.07
N THR A 227 15.61 13.37 6.63
CA THR A 227 16.25 12.05 6.63
C THR A 227 15.58 11.16 7.67
N LEU A 228 14.98 10.03 7.24
CA LEU A 228 14.65 8.94 8.16
C LEU A 228 15.47 7.70 7.80
N SER A 229 16.24 7.32 8.82
CA SER A 229 17.24 6.29 8.89
C SER A 229 16.70 4.89 8.61
N ALA A 230 17.49 4.12 7.87
CA ALA A 230 17.37 2.69 7.71
C ALA A 230 17.58 1.99 9.06
N ASN A 231 16.51 1.43 9.63
CA ASN A 231 16.62 0.39 10.63
C ASN A 231 15.37 -0.48 10.68
N ARG A 232 15.41 -1.62 9.98
CA ARG A 232 14.96 -2.95 10.44
C ARG A 232 14.97 -3.96 9.28
N PHE A 233 16.16 -4.41 8.90
CA PHE A 233 16.31 -5.71 8.25
C PHE A 233 16.09 -6.80 9.31
N ARG A 234 14.83 -7.20 9.53
CA ARG A 234 14.56 -8.48 10.20
C ARG A 234 14.76 -9.59 9.17
N LYS A 235 15.76 -10.43 9.46
CA LYS A 235 16.06 -11.71 8.82
C LYS A 235 14.75 -12.42 8.41
N ARG A 236 14.61 -12.70 7.11
CA ARG A 236 13.66 -13.70 6.61
C ARG A 236 14.10 -15.05 7.17
N ALA A 237 13.50 -15.44 8.30
CA ALA A 237 13.53 -16.81 8.74
C ALA A 237 12.62 -17.65 7.84
N ASN A 238 13.14 -18.79 7.42
CA ASN A 238 12.54 -19.80 6.56
C ASN A 238 11.05 -20.04 6.86
N LEU A 239 10.18 -19.63 5.92
CA LEU A 239 8.73 -19.72 6.04
C LEU A 239 8.15 -21.09 5.63
N PHE A 240 9.00 -22.08 5.32
CA PHE A 240 8.56 -23.34 4.71
C PHE A 240 8.64 -24.58 5.64
N THR A 241 9.22 -24.49 6.84
CA THR A 241 9.43 -25.66 7.71
C THR A 241 8.38 -25.84 8.82
N GLY A 242 7.37 -24.97 8.95
CA GLY A 242 6.49 -24.95 10.12
C GLY A 242 4.99 -25.19 9.88
N ILE A 243 4.53 -25.32 8.64
CA ILE A 243 3.08 -25.36 8.36
C ILE A 243 2.49 -26.77 8.57
N PHE A 244 3.30 -27.83 8.49
CA PHE A 244 2.85 -29.22 8.69
C PHE A 244 3.81 -30.07 9.54
N GLY A 245 4.72 -29.42 10.27
CA GLY A 245 5.67 -30.11 11.14
C GLY A 245 5.03 -30.51 12.45
N SER A 246 4.53 -31.74 12.53
CA SER A 246 4.31 -32.43 13.80
C SER A 246 5.67 -32.62 14.47
N ASN A 247 5.88 -31.94 15.59
CA ASN A 247 7.01 -32.20 16.48
C ASN A 247 6.47 -32.93 17.72
N LYS A 248 6.78 -34.23 17.76
CA LYS A 248 6.72 -35.19 18.88
C LYS A 248 5.36 -35.52 19.49
#